data_AF-A0A974AFG7-F1
#
_entry.id   AF-A0A974AFG7-F1
#
_cell.length_a   1.000
_cell.length_b   1.000
_cell.length_c   1.000
_cell.angle_alpha   90.00
_cell.angle_beta   90.00
_cell.angle_gamma   90.00
#
_symmetry.space_group_name_H-M   'P 1'
#
loop_
_entity.id
_entity.type
_entity.pdbx_description
1 polymer ?
#
loop_
_entity_poly.entity_id
_entity_poly.type
_entity_poly.pdbx_seq_one_letter_code
_entity_poly.pdbx_strand_id
1 'polypeptide(L)'
;MYREGASEPQSLDIVVTRHDVFDEAAFRSTGVLELYEELFPASERDSPDDIVRWLLSDDVGERRRFSVGGHEMSYRLDSRCFILRAGAGRAVGLGFFTYDHASDLIFCNHVGIAKAWRGGGLARAFYREMVAMLDALFPNNIGVVLEVEPFDRDRVAAIIADLERTGRRQLATDERDEIRRLLRASWYHKLEYSVFCDARTMRPLACSSPCLDPTPPSSGWANGEENYWLMWRARASAPAAELRAGQLWHKAATAIYVEILAKSLVAADPNGRRDYWDYATALVAGTLQRTATTDVRLARCLDDDASALLSRWRRLAIDLPI
;
A
#
# COMPACT_ATOMS: atom_id res chain seq x y z
N MET A 1 31.61 -36.47 -18.68
CA MET A 1 31.94 -35.03 -18.76
C MET A 1 30.78 -34.36 -19.51
N TYR A 2 29.68 -34.07 -18.81
CA TYR A 2 28.56 -33.30 -19.37
C TYR A 2 28.68 -31.89 -18.81
N ARG A 3 28.87 -30.92 -19.71
CA ARG A 3 28.92 -29.50 -19.37
C ARG A 3 27.55 -29.09 -18.85
N GLU A 4 27.51 -28.63 -17.61
CA GLU A 4 26.46 -27.75 -17.11
C GLU A 4 26.35 -26.58 -18.08
N GLY A 5 25.18 -26.43 -18.71
CA GLY A 5 24.80 -25.19 -19.33
C GLY A 5 24.60 -24.18 -18.22
N ALA A 6 25.65 -23.40 -17.91
CA ALA A 6 25.47 -22.16 -17.18
C ALA A 6 24.54 -21.29 -18.03
N SER A 7 23.26 -21.23 -17.63
CA SER A 7 22.33 -20.24 -18.16
C SER A 7 22.99 -18.88 -18.00
N GLU A 8 23.10 -18.11 -19.09
CA GLU A 8 23.55 -16.72 -19.00
C GLU A 8 22.76 -16.02 -17.88
N PRO A 9 23.43 -15.20 -17.03
CA PRO A 9 22.74 -14.51 -15.96
C PRO A 9 21.62 -13.67 -16.59
N GLN A 10 20.37 -13.98 -16.24
CA GLN A 10 19.23 -13.22 -16.73
C GLN A 10 19.40 -11.77 -16.30
N SER A 11 19.49 -10.86 -17.27
CA SER A 11 19.59 -9.44 -17.01
C SER A 11 18.31 -8.96 -16.31
N LEU A 12 18.48 -8.17 -15.26
CA LEU A 12 17.41 -7.49 -14.55
C LEU A 12 17.54 -5.99 -14.80
N ASP A 13 16.42 -5.35 -15.08
CA ASP A 13 16.32 -3.90 -15.21
C ASP A 13 14.99 -3.39 -14.64
N ILE A 14 14.95 -2.10 -14.30
CA ILE A 14 13.78 -1.43 -13.77
C ILE A 14 13.34 -0.39 -14.80
N VAL A 15 12.07 -0.47 -15.20
CA VAL A 15 11.39 0.47 -16.10
C VAL A 15 10.39 1.27 -15.29
N VAL A 16 10.30 2.57 -15.53
CA VAL A 16 9.44 3.48 -14.78
C VAL A 16 8.48 4.22 -15.70
N THR A 17 7.20 4.29 -15.32
CA THR A 17 6.22 5.08 -16.09
C THR A 17 6.58 6.57 -16.10
N ARG A 18 6.32 7.17 -17.26
CA ARG A 18 6.64 8.55 -17.65
C ARG A 18 8.14 8.91 -17.56
N HIS A 19 9.01 7.90 -17.47
CA HIS A 19 10.45 8.01 -17.67
C HIS A 19 10.89 7.12 -18.84
N ASP A 20 10.40 5.88 -18.87
CA ASP A 20 10.71 4.88 -19.89
C ASP A 20 9.46 4.46 -20.68
N VAL A 21 8.28 4.57 -20.07
CA VAL A 21 6.98 4.17 -20.66
C VAL A 21 6.01 5.34 -20.59
N PHE A 22 5.58 5.86 -21.73
CA PHE A 22 4.84 7.13 -21.81
C PHE A 22 3.40 7.01 -22.30
N ASP A 23 3.05 5.88 -22.91
CA ASP A 23 1.73 5.64 -23.47
C ASP A 23 1.14 4.30 -23.01
N GLU A 24 -0.17 4.18 -23.17
CA GLU A 24 -0.95 3.02 -22.74
C GLU A 24 -0.53 1.73 -23.45
N ALA A 25 -0.24 1.78 -24.75
CA ALA A 25 0.12 0.59 -25.52
C ALA A 25 1.47 0.03 -25.03
N ALA A 26 2.45 0.91 -24.83
CA ALA A 26 3.74 0.55 -24.25
C ALA A 26 3.56 -0.02 -22.82
N PHE A 27 2.75 0.61 -21.98
CA PHE A 27 2.50 0.12 -20.61
C PHE A 27 1.86 -1.26 -20.59
N ARG A 28 0.80 -1.48 -21.37
CA ARG A 28 0.14 -2.79 -21.47
C ARG A 28 1.08 -3.86 -22.01
N SER A 29 2.02 -3.51 -22.88
CA SER A 29 3.01 -4.46 -23.43
C SER A 29 4.04 -4.96 -22.41
N THR A 30 4.16 -4.33 -21.24
CA THR A 30 5.17 -4.69 -20.22
C THR A 30 4.87 -6.00 -19.48
N GLY A 31 3.62 -6.49 -19.54
CA GLY A 31 3.18 -7.65 -18.77
C GLY A 31 2.89 -7.35 -17.29
N VAL A 32 2.90 -6.07 -16.87
CA VAL A 32 2.77 -5.68 -15.46
C VAL A 32 1.35 -5.87 -14.92
N LEU A 33 0.32 -5.73 -15.77
CA LEU A 33 -1.08 -5.91 -15.38
C LEU A 33 -1.40 -7.40 -15.15
N GLU A 34 -0.84 -8.28 -15.97
CA GLU A 34 -0.93 -9.73 -15.79
C GLU A 34 -0.20 -10.14 -14.50
N LEU A 35 0.99 -9.58 -14.24
CA LEU A 35 1.70 -9.81 -12.98
C LEU A 35 0.89 -9.30 -11.78
N TYR A 36 0.24 -8.14 -11.90
CA TYR A 36 -0.62 -7.59 -10.85
C TYR A 36 -1.77 -8.55 -10.53
N GLU A 37 -2.46 -9.08 -11.54
CA GLU A 37 -3.51 -10.08 -11.36
C GLU A 37 -2.98 -11.39 -10.75
N GLU A 38 -1.75 -11.81 -11.07
CA GLU A 38 -1.13 -13.00 -10.46
C GLU A 38 -0.81 -12.78 -8.96
N LEU A 39 -0.49 -11.56 -8.56
CA LEU A 39 0.00 -11.24 -7.21
C LEU A 39 -1.09 -10.93 -6.19
N PHE A 40 -2.20 -10.29 -6.60
CA PHE A 40 -3.22 -9.81 -5.67
C PHE A 40 -4.53 -10.58 -5.88
N PRO A 41 -5.32 -10.89 -4.83
CA PRO A 41 -6.62 -11.54 -4.98
C PRO A 41 -7.65 -10.59 -5.61
N ALA A 42 -8.67 -11.12 -6.28
CA ALA A 42 -9.65 -10.31 -7.01
C ALA A 42 -10.37 -9.24 -6.17
N SER A 43 -10.56 -9.49 -4.87
CA SER A 43 -11.16 -8.53 -3.93
C SER A 43 -10.30 -7.31 -3.63
N GLU A 44 -9.01 -7.35 -3.97
CA GLU A 44 -8.04 -6.26 -3.74
C GLU A 44 -7.60 -5.59 -5.05
N ARG A 45 -8.20 -5.98 -6.18
CA ARG A 45 -7.77 -5.50 -7.49
C ARG A 45 -8.54 -4.26 -7.90
N ASP A 46 -7.78 -3.25 -8.29
CA ASP A 46 -8.29 -2.14 -9.09
C ASP A 46 -8.48 -2.60 -10.55
N SER A 47 -9.40 -1.94 -11.25
CA SER A 47 -9.57 -2.17 -12.69
C SER A 47 -8.27 -1.84 -13.43
N PRO A 48 -7.81 -2.69 -14.38
CA PRO A 48 -6.65 -2.39 -15.20
C PRO A 48 -6.76 -1.05 -15.94
N ASP A 49 -7.96 -0.67 -16.38
CA ASP A 49 -8.20 0.60 -17.06
C ASP A 49 -8.11 1.80 -16.12
N ASP A 50 -8.56 1.64 -14.87
CA ASP A 50 -8.38 2.66 -13.84
C ASP A 50 -6.91 2.81 -13.48
N ILE A 51 -6.14 1.72 -13.39
CA ILE A 51 -4.68 1.76 -13.17
C ILE A 51 -3.98 2.52 -14.29
N VAL A 52 -4.31 2.24 -15.55
CA VAL A 52 -3.74 2.93 -16.72
C VAL A 52 -4.08 4.43 -16.68
N ARG A 53 -5.36 4.77 -16.47
CA ARG A 53 -5.82 6.16 -16.40
C ARG A 53 -5.12 6.90 -15.27
N TRP A 54 -5.06 6.29 -14.10
CA TRP A 54 -4.40 6.80 -12.91
C TRP A 54 -2.92 7.12 -13.18
N LEU A 55 -2.15 6.18 -13.72
CA LEU A 55 -0.70 6.31 -13.92
C LEU A 55 -0.29 7.22 -15.07
N LEU A 56 -1.09 7.29 -16.14
CA LEU A 56 -0.68 7.93 -17.39
C LEU A 56 -1.49 9.19 -17.73
N SER A 57 -2.62 9.44 -17.07
CA SER A 57 -3.52 10.55 -17.40
C SER A 57 -3.91 11.43 -16.21
N ASP A 58 -4.37 10.84 -15.11
CA ASP A 58 -4.93 11.60 -13.99
C ASP A 58 -3.84 12.16 -13.07
N ASP A 59 -2.97 11.30 -12.54
CA ASP A 59 -1.96 11.67 -11.53
C ASP A 59 -0.62 11.94 -12.19
N VAL A 60 -0.57 12.94 -13.07
CA VAL A 60 0.61 13.27 -13.88
C VAL A 60 1.44 14.44 -13.34
N GLY A 61 1.25 14.80 -12.07
CA GLY A 61 1.96 15.91 -11.43
C GLY A 61 1.45 17.29 -11.84
N GLU A 62 0.29 17.37 -12.49
CA GLU A 62 -0.40 18.61 -12.82
C GLU A 62 -1.45 18.96 -11.77
N ARG A 63 -1.69 20.27 -11.56
CA ARG A 63 -2.71 20.71 -10.61
C ARG A 63 -4.08 20.60 -11.26
N ARG A 64 -4.95 19.78 -10.69
CA ARG A 64 -6.36 19.65 -11.09
C ARG A 64 -7.23 20.54 -10.20
N ARG A 65 -8.23 21.19 -10.80
CA ARG A 65 -9.20 22.04 -10.10
C ARG A 65 -10.60 21.55 -10.37
N PHE A 66 -11.44 21.62 -9.36
CA PHE A 66 -12.86 21.27 -9.43
C PHE A 66 -13.62 22.06 -8.36
N SER A 67 -14.96 22.02 -8.39
CA SER A 67 -15.78 22.71 -7.40
C SER A 67 -16.70 21.74 -6.67
N VAL A 68 -16.84 21.95 -5.36
CA VAL A 68 -17.74 21.20 -4.48
C VAL A 68 -18.54 22.22 -3.67
N GLY A 69 -19.87 22.23 -3.86
CA GLY A 69 -20.75 23.17 -3.17
C GLY A 69 -20.38 24.65 -3.36
N GLY A 70 -19.86 25.02 -4.54
CA GLY A 70 -19.43 26.38 -4.85
C GLY A 70 -18.07 26.78 -4.28
N HIS A 71 -17.32 25.86 -3.68
CA HIS A 71 -15.93 26.09 -3.25
C HIS A 71 -14.97 25.47 -4.25
N GLU A 72 -13.98 26.23 -4.69
CA GLU A 72 -12.90 25.71 -5.53
C GLU A 72 -11.98 24.82 -4.68
N MET A 73 -11.72 23.63 -5.19
CA MET A 73 -10.77 22.67 -4.63
C MET A 73 -9.72 22.34 -5.68
N SER A 74 -8.56 21.93 -5.20
CA SER A 74 -7.53 21.40 -6.06
C SER A 74 -6.72 20.31 -5.38
N TYR A 75 -6.11 19.46 -6.20
CA TYR A 75 -5.09 18.51 -5.82
C TYR A 75 -4.01 18.45 -6.89
N ARG A 76 -2.85 17.90 -6.54
CA ARG A 76 -1.75 17.67 -7.45
C ARG A 76 -1.05 16.37 -7.03
N LEU A 77 -1.33 15.31 -7.77
CA LEU A 77 -0.80 13.98 -7.54
C LEU A 77 0.12 13.58 -8.68
N ASP A 78 1.19 12.85 -8.39
CA ASP A 78 2.12 12.31 -9.38
C ASP A 78 2.38 10.82 -9.11
N SER A 79 1.81 9.96 -9.95
CA SER A 79 1.87 8.51 -9.78
C SER A 79 2.85 7.83 -10.72
N ARG A 80 3.52 6.81 -10.19
CA ARG A 80 4.58 6.05 -10.84
C ARG A 80 4.37 4.56 -10.66
N CYS A 81 4.59 3.83 -11.74
CA CYS A 81 4.76 2.39 -11.70
C CYS A 81 6.23 2.07 -11.98
N PHE A 82 6.81 1.28 -11.10
CA PHE A 82 8.13 0.68 -11.26
C PHE A 82 7.95 -0.78 -11.63
N ILE A 83 8.59 -1.21 -12.72
CA ILE A 83 8.45 -2.54 -13.28
C ILE A 83 9.83 -3.18 -13.30
N LEU A 84 10.03 -4.19 -12.45
CA LEU A 84 11.21 -5.04 -12.52
C LEU A 84 11.00 -6.05 -13.64
N ARG A 85 11.90 -6.08 -14.63
CA ARG A 85 11.84 -7.02 -15.73
C ARG A 85 12.99 -8.02 -15.65
N ALA A 86 12.75 -9.21 -16.19
CA ALA A 86 13.78 -10.24 -16.37
C ALA A 86 13.90 -10.64 -17.84
N GLY A 87 15.14 -10.74 -18.33
CA GLY A 87 15.43 -11.15 -19.71
C GLY A 87 14.83 -10.19 -20.74
N ALA A 88 14.18 -10.71 -21.77
CA ALA A 88 13.65 -9.93 -22.91
C ALA A 88 12.38 -9.10 -22.61
N GLY A 89 12.16 -8.70 -21.35
CA GLY A 89 11.16 -7.68 -21.00
C GLY A 89 9.93 -8.14 -20.23
N ARG A 90 9.89 -9.37 -19.70
CA ARG A 90 8.75 -9.84 -18.88
C ARG A 90 8.80 -9.20 -17.49
N ALA A 91 7.70 -8.58 -17.05
CA ALA A 91 7.55 -8.12 -15.67
C ALA A 91 7.62 -9.30 -14.68
N VAL A 92 8.46 -9.15 -13.65
CA VAL A 92 8.63 -10.09 -12.54
C VAL A 92 8.48 -9.42 -11.17
N GLY A 93 8.44 -8.09 -11.13
CA GLY A 93 8.10 -7.31 -9.95
C GLY A 93 7.44 -5.99 -10.33
N LEU A 94 6.61 -5.48 -9.43
CA LEU A 94 5.92 -4.20 -9.61
C LEU A 94 5.90 -3.38 -8.31
N GLY A 95 5.79 -2.07 -8.46
CA GLY A 95 5.46 -1.14 -7.38
C GLY A 95 4.69 0.06 -7.93
N PHE A 96 3.47 0.28 -7.44
CA PHE A 96 2.67 1.45 -7.77
C PHE A 96 2.69 2.45 -6.61
N PHE A 97 3.02 3.70 -6.91
CA PHE A 97 3.15 4.77 -5.94
C PHE A 97 2.45 6.05 -6.40
N THR A 98 1.89 6.81 -5.47
CA THR A 98 1.36 8.17 -5.69
C THR A 98 2.10 9.15 -4.80
N TYR A 99 2.71 10.19 -5.38
CA TYR A 99 3.22 11.32 -4.62
C TYR A 99 2.15 12.42 -4.53
N ASP A 100 1.83 12.86 -3.31
CA ASP A 100 0.98 14.02 -3.08
C ASP A 100 1.84 15.26 -2.82
N HIS A 101 1.73 16.25 -3.70
CA HIS A 101 2.46 17.51 -3.59
C HIS A 101 1.98 18.41 -2.46
N ALA A 102 0.80 18.19 -1.89
CA ALA A 102 0.31 18.99 -0.76
C ALA A 102 0.94 18.53 0.56
N SER A 103 1.10 17.21 0.73
CA SER A 103 1.65 16.61 1.95
C SER A 103 3.12 16.23 1.86
N ASP A 104 3.72 16.25 0.69
CA ASP A 104 5.07 15.72 0.43
C ASP A 104 5.23 14.25 0.83
N LEU A 105 4.12 13.49 0.86
CA LEU A 105 4.11 12.07 1.16
C LEU A 105 3.99 11.26 -0.12
N ILE A 106 4.66 10.11 -0.13
CA ILE A 106 4.46 9.09 -1.15
C ILE A 106 3.60 7.98 -0.56
N PHE A 107 2.60 7.54 -1.31
CA PHE A 107 1.73 6.43 -0.96
C PHE A 107 2.12 5.22 -1.81
N CYS A 108 2.36 4.08 -1.16
CA CYS A 108 2.62 2.82 -1.82
C CYS A 108 1.30 2.04 -1.88
N ASN A 109 0.72 1.92 -3.07
CA ASN A 109 -0.60 1.31 -3.24
C ASN A 109 -0.46 -0.22 -3.37
N HIS A 110 0.40 -0.65 -4.29
CA HIS A 110 0.65 -2.07 -4.53
C HIS A 110 2.13 -2.32 -4.75
N VAL A 111 2.67 -3.37 -4.17
CA VAL A 111 4.06 -3.77 -4.39
C VAL A 111 4.22 -5.28 -4.26
N GLY A 112 4.95 -5.90 -5.17
CA GLY A 112 5.12 -7.35 -5.15
C GLY A 112 6.12 -7.89 -6.16
N ILE A 113 6.49 -9.15 -5.96
CA ILE A 113 7.38 -9.91 -6.84
C ILE A 113 6.76 -11.28 -7.12
N ALA A 114 6.85 -11.70 -8.37
CA ALA A 114 6.39 -13.00 -8.87
C ALA A 114 6.95 -14.13 -8.00
N LYS A 115 6.13 -15.14 -7.70
CA LYS A 115 6.47 -16.22 -6.77
C LYS A 115 7.80 -16.91 -7.08
N ALA A 116 8.07 -17.19 -8.37
CA ALA A 116 9.30 -17.84 -8.82
C ALA A 116 10.58 -17.03 -8.53
N TRP A 117 10.44 -15.73 -8.24
CA TRP A 117 11.52 -14.79 -7.99
C TRP A 117 11.62 -14.40 -6.51
N ARG A 118 10.80 -15.01 -5.65
CA ARG A 118 10.84 -14.79 -4.20
C ARG A 118 12.01 -15.58 -3.60
N GLY A 119 13.14 -14.91 -3.43
CA GLY A 119 14.35 -15.49 -2.86
C GLY A 119 15.54 -14.55 -2.97
N GLY A 120 16.66 -14.89 -2.34
CA GLY A 120 17.94 -14.20 -2.54
C GLY A 120 17.99 -12.71 -2.18
N GLY A 121 16.98 -12.17 -1.50
CA GLY A 121 16.89 -10.75 -1.14
C GLY A 121 16.40 -9.83 -2.27
N LEU A 122 15.95 -10.36 -3.41
CA LEU A 122 15.53 -9.57 -4.57
C LEU A 122 14.43 -8.55 -4.24
N ALA A 123 13.41 -8.93 -3.47
CA ALA A 123 12.35 -8.02 -3.04
C ALA A 123 12.87 -6.81 -2.27
N ARG A 124 13.86 -7.03 -1.39
CA ARG A 124 14.47 -5.95 -0.62
C ARG A 124 15.34 -5.06 -1.52
N ALA A 125 16.09 -5.66 -2.45
CA ALA A 125 16.92 -4.92 -3.40
C ALA A 125 16.05 -4.06 -4.32
N PHE A 126 15.06 -4.65 -4.98
CA PHE A 126 14.12 -3.94 -5.85
C PHE A 126 13.41 -2.81 -5.11
N TYR A 127 12.88 -3.06 -3.91
CA TYR A 127 12.22 -2.03 -3.12
C TYR A 127 13.16 -0.88 -2.73
N ARG A 128 14.43 -1.17 -2.40
CA ARG A 128 15.43 -0.13 -2.13
C ARG A 128 15.70 0.74 -3.36
N GLU A 129 15.82 0.13 -4.54
CA GLU A 129 16.02 0.86 -5.80
C GLU A 129 14.81 1.75 -6.12
N MET A 130 13.59 1.23 -6.00
CA MET A 130 12.36 2.03 -6.19
C MET A 130 12.35 3.26 -5.28
N VAL A 131 12.65 3.09 -3.98
CA VAL A 131 12.67 4.21 -3.04
C VAL A 131 13.78 5.22 -3.37
N ALA A 132 14.96 4.77 -3.79
CA ALA A 132 16.02 5.68 -4.22
C ALA A 132 15.62 6.50 -5.45
N MET A 133 14.97 5.88 -6.43
CA MET A 133 14.43 6.56 -7.61
C MET A 133 13.31 7.54 -7.23
N LEU A 134 12.39 7.15 -6.33
CA LEU A 134 11.35 8.03 -5.80
C LEU A 134 11.93 9.26 -5.10
N ASP A 135 12.97 9.10 -4.27
CA ASP A 135 13.63 10.21 -3.60
C ASP A 135 14.33 11.18 -4.57
N ALA A 136 14.78 10.68 -5.73
CA ALA A 136 15.35 11.49 -6.80
C ALA A 136 14.26 12.22 -7.61
N LEU A 137 13.15 11.55 -7.92
CA LEU A 137 12.01 12.12 -8.64
C LEU A 137 11.27 13.17 -7.80
N PHE A 138 11.17 12.95 -6.49
CA PHE A 138 10.40 13.79 -5.57
C PHE A 138 11.31 14.30 -4.44
N PRO A 139 12.14 15.32 -4.70
CA PRO A 139 13.16 15.77 -3.75
C PRO A 139 12.61 16.39 -2.46
N ASN A 140 11.32 16.75 -2.43
CA ASN A 140 10.65 17.25 -1.21
C ASN A 140 10.02 16.14 -0.38
N ASN A 141 9.99 14.90 -0.88
CA ASN A 141 9.41 13.75 -0.18
C ASN A 141 9.94 13.64 1.26
N ILE A 142 9.03 13.46 2.21
CA ILE A 142 9.36 13.27 3.63
C ILE A 142 9.28 11.79 4.06
N GLY A 143 8.66 10.92 3.25
CA GLY A 143 8.59 9.49 3.52
C GLY A 143 7.46 8.79 2.78
N VAL A 144 7.46 7.46 2.88
CA VAL A 144 6.47 6.60 2.23
C VAL A 144 5.45 6.10 3.25
N VAL A 145 4.17 6.18 2.93
CA VAL A 145 3.03 5.67 3.69
C VAL A 145 2.40 4.51 2.93
N LEU A 146 1.85 3.53 3.64
CA LEU A 146 1.01 2.49 3.08
C LEU A 146 -0.13 2.13 4.04
N GLU A 147 -1.22 1.62 3.46
CA GLU A 147 -2.31 0.99 4.19
C GLU A 147 -1.99 -0.49 4.47
N VAL A 148 -2.34 -0.93 5.67
CA VAL A 148 -2.17 -2.32 6.09
C VAL A 148 -3.47 -2.80 6.69
N GLU A 149 -3.99 -3.88 6.14
CA GLU A 149 -5.10 -4.61 6.74
C GLU A 149 -4.74 -5.03 8.18
N PRO A 150 -5.53 -4.64 9.18
CA PRO A 150 -5.35 -5.09 10.55
C PRO A 150 -5.54 -6.60 10.64
N PHE A 151 -4.80 -7.24 11.54
CA PHE A 151 -4.99 -8.65 11.86
C PHE A 151 -5.26 -8.85 13.33
N ASP A 152 -6.08 -9.85 13.64
CA ASP A 152 -6.41 -10.30 14.98
C ASP A 152 -5.35 -11.31 15.46
N ARG A 153 -4.57 -10.87 16.45
CA ARG A 153 -3.49 -11.67 17.03
C ARG A 153 -3.99 -12.93 17.73
N ASP A 154 -5.10 -12.85 18.43
CA ASP A 154 -5.66 -13.98 19.17
C ASP A 154 -6.20 -15.02 18.20
N ARG A 155 -6.84 -14.57 17.12
CA ARG A 155 -7.28 -15.44 16.03
C ARG A 155 -6.12 -16.13 15.32
N VAL A 156 -5.07 -15.38 14.96
CA VAL A 156 -3.83 -15.95 14.40
C VAL A 156 -3.24 -17.00 15.35
N ALA A 157 -3.17 -16.70 16.64
CA ALA A 157 -2.63 -17.61 17.64
C ALA A 157 -3.44 -18.91 17.74
N ALA A 158 -4.77 -18.81 17.67
CA ALA A 158 -5.68 -19.95 17.66
C ALA A 158 -5.51 -20.82 16.41
N ILE A 159 -5.44 -20.20 15.22
CA ILE A 159 -5.21 -20.92 13.95
C ILE A 159 -3.88 -21.69 14.01
N ILE A 160 -2.81 -21.03 14.43
CA ILE A 160 -1.48 -21.65 14.53
C ILE A 160 -1.50 -22.80 15.54
N ALA A 161 -2.12 -22.61 16.71
CA ALA A 161 -2.20 -23.64 17.74
C ALA A 161 -2.98 -24.89 17.25
N ASP A 162 -4.07 -24.68 16.51
CA ASP A 162 -4.83 -25.78 15.92
C ASP A 162 -4.01 -26.56 14.88
N LEU A 163 -3.29 -25.86 14.00
CA LEU A 163 -2.40 -26.50 13.02
C LEU A 163 -1.23 -27.24 13.66
N GLU A 164 -0.65 -26.70 14.74
CA GLU A 164 0.41 -27.38 15.50
C GLU A 164 -0.10 -28.69 16.13
N ARG A 165 -1.38 -28.73 16.54
CA ARG A 165 -2.01 -29.91 17.16
C ARG A 165 -2.48 -30.94 16.13
N THR A 166 -3.08 -30.49 15.03
CA THR A 166 -3.74 -31.36 14.04
C THR A 166 -2.85 -31.72 12.85
N GLY A 167 -1.73 -31.01 12.68
CA GLY A 167 -0.87 -31.12 11.51
C GLY A 167 -1.37 -30.28 10.33
N ARG A 168 -0.82 -30.53 9.14
CA ARG A 168 -1.21 -29.80 7.92
C ARG A 168 -2.64 -30.18 7.53
N ARG A 169 -3.53 -29.20 7.52
CA ARG A 169 -4.87 -29.28 6.93
C ARG A 169 -5.11 -28.14 5.95
N GLN A 170 -6.15 -28.28 5.15
CA GLN A 170 -6.66 -27.17 4.38
C GLN A 170 -7.22 -26.10 5.34
N LEU A 171 -6.77 -24.87 5.14
CA LEU A 171 -7.27 -23.71 5.87
C LEU A 171 -8.55 -23.19 5.20
N ALA A 172 -9.52 -22.79 6.01
CA ALA A 172 -10.67 -22.06 5.54
C ALA A 172 -10.24 -20.69 4.97
N THR A 173 -11.07 -20.08 4.12
CA THR A 173 -10.73 -18.81 3.46
C THR A 173 -10.40 -17.71 4.47
N ASP A 174 -11.23 -17.57 5.49
CA ASP A 174 -11.08 -16.59 6.56
C ASP A 174 -9.81 -16.81 7.40
N GLU A 175 -9.41 -18.07 7.62
CA GLU A 175 -8.15 -18.39 8.30
C GLU A 175 -6.93 -18.03 7.42
N ARG A 176 -7.01 -18.29 6.11
CA ARG A 176 -5.95 -17.93 5.16
C ARG A 176 -5.78 -16.41 5.10
N ASP A 177 -6.88 -15.68 5.04
CA ASP A 177 -6.87 -14.22 4.97
C ASP A 177 -6.25 -13.62 6.23
N GLU A 178 -6.60 -14.13 7.42
CA GLU A 178 -6.01 -13.67 8.68
C GLU A 178 -4.48 -13.87 8.72
N ILE A 179 -4.00 -15.05 8.31
CA ILE A 179 -2.57 -15.32 8.25
C ILE A 179 -1.88 -14.45 7.18
N ARG A 180 -2.52 -14.26 6.02
CA ARG A 180 -2.00 -13.41 4.93
C ARG A 180 -1.78 -11.97 5.40
N ARG A 181 -2.71 -11.39 6.15
CA ARG A 181 -2.58 -10.04 6.74
C ARG A 181 -1.37 -9.93 7.67
N LEU A 182 -1.15 -10.92 8.54
CA LEU A 182 0.07 -11.00 9.36
C LEU A 182 1.35 -11.07 8.51
N LEU A 183 1.37 -11.90 7.47
CA LEU A 183 2.54 -12.09 6.62
C LEU A 183 2.87 -10.82 5.82
N ARG A 184 1.85 -10.12 5.34
CA ARG A 184 1.97 -8.82 4.65
C ARG A 184 2.54 -7.76 5.60
N ALA A 185 1.98 -7.62 6.80
CA ALA A 185 2.52 -6.73 7.84
C ALA A 185 3.98 -7.07 8.19
N SER A 186 4.33 -8.36 8.27
CA SER A 186 5.71 -8.80 8.49
C SER A 186 6.66 -8.42 7.37
N TRP A 187 6.17 -8.44 6.12
CA TRP A 187 6.97 -8.04 4.98
C TRP A 187 7.26 -6.54 5.00
N TYR A 188 6.25 -5.69 5.24
CA TYR A 188 6.46 -4.24 5.40
C TYR A 188 7.39 -3.89 6.55
N HIS A 189 7.29 -4.62 7.67
CA HIS A 189 8.26 -4.50 8.76
C HIS A 189 9.71 -4.76 8.32
N LYS A 190 9.95 -5.78 7.48
CA LYS A 190 11.29 -6.05 6.92
C LYS A 190 11.77 -4.98 5.94
N LEU A 191 10.85 -4.21 5.36
CA LEU A 191 11.13 -3.03 4.55
C LEU A 191 11.32 -1.76 5.40
N GLU A 192 11.48 -1.90 6.72
CA GLU A 192 11.79 -0.82 7.68
C GLU A 192 10.61 0.15 7.91
N TYR A 193 9.39 -0.27 7.60
CA TYR A 193 8.21 0.49 7.97
C TYR A 193 7.89 0.36 9.46
N SER A 194 7.47 1.49 10.04
CA SER A 194 6.95 1.61 11.39
C SER A 194 5.44 1.87 11.36
N VAL A 195 4.70 1.38 12.35
CA VAL A 195 3.27 1.61 12.48
C VAL A 195 3.03 2.76 13.48
N PHE A 196 1.97 3.54 13.28
CA PHE A 196 1.51 4.51 14.26
C PHE A 196 0.78 3.79 15.40
N CYS A 197 1.18 4.04 16.64
CA CYS A 197 0.61 3.42 17.84
C CYS A 197 0.22 4.47 18.88
N ASP A 198 -0.73 4.11 19.72
CA ASP A 198 -0.91 4.75 21.02
C ASP A 198 0.28 4.38 21.92
N ALA A 199 1.04 5.38 22.38
CA ALA A 199 2.22 5.20 23.21
C ALA A 199 1.92 4.51 24.55
N ARG A 200 0.69 4.64 25.07
CA ARG A 200 0.28 4.05 26.35
C ARG A 200 -0.02 2.55 26.21
N THR A 201 -0.77 2.19 25.18
CA THR A 201 -1.31 0.82 25.02
C THR A 201 -0.52 -0.04 24.04
N MET A 202 0.31 0.58 23.20
CA MET A 202 1.03 -0.08 22.12
C MET A 202 0.21 -0.73 21.03
N ARG A 203 -1.06 -0.36 20.98
CA ARG A 203 -1.93 -0.79 19.92
C ARG A 203 -1.75 0.13 18.71
N PRO A 204 -1.67 -0.43 17.49
CA PRO A 204 -1.75 0.35 16.26
C PRO A 204 -2.99 1.24 16.25
N LEU A 205 -2.84 2.46 15.75
CA LEU A 205 -3.97 3.33 15.46
C LEU A 205 -4.66 2.83 14.20
N ALA A 206 -5.97 2.75 14.26
CA ALA A 206 -6.81 2.40 13.12
C ALA A 206 -7.42 3.67 12.51
N CYS A 207 -7.53 3.66 11.19
CA CYS A 207 -8.30 4.62 10.41
C CYS A 207 -9.29 3.86 9.53
N SER A 208 -10.43 4.49 9.25
CA SER A 208 -11.44 3.93 8.36
C SER A 208 -11.33 4.60 7.01
N SER A 209 -11.09 3.80 5.97
CA SER A 209 -11.17 4.24 4.58
C SER A 209 -12.63 4.55 4.23
N PRO A 210 -12.92 5.71 3.63
CA PRO A 210 -14.20 5.96 2.98
C PRO A 210 -14.52 4.89 1.92
N CYS A 211 -15.82 4.70 1.67
CA CYS A 211 -16.30 3.84 0.58
C CYS A 211 -15.69 4.24 -0.77
N LEU A 212 -15.02 3.31 -1.46
CA LEU A 212 -14.36 3.57 -2.74
C LEU A 212 -15.33 3.75 -3.91
N ASP A 213 -16.55 3.23 -3.77
CA ASP A 213 -17.61 3.33 -4.78
C ASP A 213 -18.67 4.35 -4.33
N PRO A 214 -18.66 5.58 -4.88
CA PRO A 214 -19.65 6.60 -4.55
C PRO A 214 -20.99 6.39 -5.25
N THR A 215 -21.14 5.38 -6.13
CA THR A 215 -22.37 5.18 -6.93
C THR A 215 -23.62 4.75 -6.14
N PRO A 216 -23.53 3.98 -5.03
CA PRO A 216 -24.70 3.69 -4.21
C PRO A 216 -25.24 4.95 -3.52
N PRO A 217 -26.50 4.95 -3.06
CA PRO A 217 -27.03 6.04 -2.24
C PRO A 217 -26.18 6.27 -0.99
N SER A 218 -26.16 7.49 -0.47
CA SER A 218 -25.32 7.89 0.68
C SER A 218 -25.53 7.05 1.95
N SER A 219 -26.73 6.49 2.14
CA SER A 219 -27.03 5.56 3.23
C SER A 219 -26.28 4.22 3.15
N GLY A 220 -25.71 3.89 1.99
CA GLY A 220 -24.97 2.66 1.74
C GLY A 220 -23.46 2.76 1.94
N TRP A 221 -22.87 3.97 1.90
CA TRP A 221 -21.41 4.15 1.93
C TRP A 221 -20.77 3.62 3.21
N ALA A 222 -21.43 3.74 4.35
CA ALA A 222 -20.91 3.22 5.62
C ALA A 222 -20.67 1.69 5.60
N ASN A 223 -21.37 0.94 4.75
CA ASN A 223 -21.16 -0.51 4.61
C ASN A 223 -19.93 -0.85 3.76
N GLY A 224 -19.41 0.11 3.00
CA GLY A 224 -18.19 -0.03 2.20
C GLY A 224 -16.96 0.57 2.88
N GLU A 225 -17.05 0.97 4.16
CA GLU A 225 -15.90 1.41 4.94
C GLU A 225 -15.03 0.23 5.34
N GLU A 226 -13.71 0.42 5.24
CA GLU A 226 -12.74 -0.59 5.62
C GLU A 226 -11.73 -0.02 6.61
N ASN A 227 -11.31 -0.84 7.58
CA ASN A 227 -10.36 -0.38 8.60
C ASN A 227 -8.94 -0.77 8.21
N TYR A 228 -8.04 0.20 8.29
CA TYR A 228 -6.62 0.05 8.00
C TYR A 228 -5.76 0.56 9.16
N TRP A 229 -4.56 0.00 9.29
CA TRP A 229 -3.45 0.67 9.92
C TRP A 229 -2.67 1.45 8.87
N LEU A 230 -2.05 2.56 9.27
CA LEU A 230 -1.05 3.21 8.44
C LEU A 230 0.34 2.79 8.91
N MET A 231 1.20 2.44 7.96
CA MET A 231 2.62 2.28 8.23
C MET A 231 3.41 3.33 7.45
N TRP A 232 4.47 3.82 8.06
CA TRP A 232 5.32 4.86 7.53
C TRP A 232 6.79 4.46 7.55
N ARG A 233 7.50 4.86 6.50
CA ARG A 233 8.95 4.76 6.38
C ARG A 233 9.51 6.15 6.08
N ALA A 234 10.42 6.60 6.94
CA ALA A 234 11.15 7.84 6.73
C ALA A 234 11.95 7.79 5.43
N ARG A 235 12.05 8.92 4.73
CA ARG A 235 13.09 9.09 3.72
C ARG A 235 14.46 9.05 4.41
N ALA A 236 15.41 8.33 3.83
CA ALA A 236 16.71 8.07 4.45
C ALA A 236 17.52 9.34 4.73
N SER A 237 17.36 10.37 3.89
CA SER A 237 18.03 11.68 4.02
C SER A 237 17.15 12.78 4.61
N ALA A 238 15.89 12.48 4.96
CA ALA A 238 15.02 13.48 5.58
C ALA A 238 15.43 13.66 7.04
N PRO A 239 15.41 14.89 7.58
CA PRO A 239 15.53 15.12 9.00
C PRO A 239 14.35 14.44 9.70
N ALA A 240 14.53 13.22 10.21
CA ALA A 240 13.52 12.49 10.98
C ALA A 240 13.08 13.24 12.26
N ALA A 241 13.76 14.35 12.59
CA ALA A 241 13.65 15.09 13.83
C ALA A 241 12.57 16.20 13.85
N GLU A 242 11.97 16.59 12.72
CA GLU A 242 11.13 17.80 12.70
C GLU A 242 9.63 17.55 12.90
N LEU A 243 9.10 16.38 12.55
CA LEU A 243 7.66 16.09 12.69
C LEU A 243 7.42 15.09 13.83
N ARG A 244 6.66 15.54 14.84
CA ARG A 244 6.19 14.64 15.91
C ARG A 244 5.27 13.57 15.29
N ALA A 245 5.35 12.33 15.77
CA ALA A 245 4.58 11.21 15.22
C ALA A 245 3.06 11.49 15.17
N GLY A 246 2.50 12.25 16.11
CA GLY A 246 1.10 12.69 16.06
C GLY A 246 0.77 13.67 14.93
N GLN A 247 1.68 14.60 14.61
CA GLN A 247 1.50 15.49 13.45
C GLN A 247 1.62 14.73 12.14
N LEU A 248 2.56 13.79 12.08
CA LEU A 248 2.72 12.91 10.91
C LEU A 248 1.51 11.99 10.72
N TRP A 249 0.95 11.43 11.79
CA TRP A 249 -0.29 10.66 11.75
C TRP A 249 -1.44 11.47 11.14
N HIS A 250 -1.63 12.70 11.65
CA HIS A 250 -2.66 13.60 11.13
C HIS A 250 -2.44 13.88 9.64
N LYS A 251 -1.20 14.23 9.25
CA LYS A 251 -0.81 14.49 7.87
C LYS A 251 -1.08 13.28 6.96
N ALA A 252 -0.67 12.09 7.38
CA ALA A 252 -0.83 10.87 6.60
C ALA A 252 -2.30 10.48 6.41
N ALA A 253 -3.11 10.49 7.48
CA ALA A 253 -4.53 10.15 7.40
C ALA A 253 -5.33 11.17 6.58
N THR A 254 -5.04 12.47 6.71
CA THR A 254 -5.67 13.49 5.87
C THR A 254 -5.24 13.36 4.41
N ALA A 255 -3.95 13.13 4.15
CA ALA A 255 -3.45 13.07 2.79
C ALA A 255 -4.02 11.87 2.01
N ILE A 256 -4.05 10.67 2.60
CA ILE A 256 -4.56 9.48 1.91
C ILE A 256 -6.06 9.55 1.66
N TYR A 257 -6.85 9.87 2.68
CA TYR A 257 -8.31 9.76 2.59
C TYR A 257 -9.00 11.02 2.07
N VAL A 258 -8.43 12.19 2.31
CA VAL A 258 -9.00 13.46 1.84
C VAL A 258 -8.32 13.93 0.58
N GLU A 259 -7.01 14.19 0.63
CA GLU A 259 -6.28 14.83 -0.48
C GLU A 259 -6.19 13.94 -1.71
N ILE A 260 -6.02 12.62 -1.52
CA ILE A 260 -5.97 11.63 -2.60
C ILE A 260 -7.36 11.07 -2.87
N LEU A 261 -7.91 10.28 -1.96
CA LEU A 261 -9.09 9.47 -2.25
C LEU A 261 -10.34 10.33 -2.49
N ALA A 262 -10.77 11.10 -1.47
CA ALA A 262 -12.03 11.85 -1.57
C ALA A 262 -12.00 12.86 -2.72
N LYS A 263 -10.91 13.62 -2.88
CA LYS A 263 -10.80 14.58 -3.98
C LYS A 263 -10.82 13.90 -5.35
N SER A 264 -10.17 12.74 -5.52
CA SER A 264 -10.14 12.03 -6.80
C SER A 264 -11.52 11.50 -7.17
N LEU A 265 -12.23 10.87 -6.23
CA LEU A 265 -13.58 10.35 -6.46
C LEU A 265 -14.60 11.46 -6.76
N VAL A 266 -14.55 12.55 -5.99
CA VAL A 266 -15.40 13.72 -6.23
C VAL A 266 -15.06 14.38 -7.57
N ALA A 267 -13.79 14.45 -7.95
CA ALA A 267 -13.42 14.98 -9.26
C ALA A 267 -14.00 14.11 -10.40
N ALA A 268 -13.98 12.78 -10.25
CA ALA A 268 -14.46 11.81 -11.24
C ALA A 268 -16.00 11.77 -11.39
N ASP A 269 -16.78 12.03 -10.33
CA ASP A 269 -18.26 12.08 -10.40
C ASP A 269 -18.82 13.48 -10.10
N PRO A 270 -19.16 14.28 -11.14
CA PRO A 270 -19.74 15.61 -10.97
C PRO A 270 -21.11 15.70 -10.29
N ASN A 271 -21.91 14.64 -10.30
CA ASN A 271 -23.33 14.73 -9.94
C ASN A 271 -23.58 14.43 -8.45
N GLY A 272 -22.72 13.65 -7.79
CA GLY A 272 -22.78 13.31 -6.36
C GLY A 272 -21.78 14.03 -5.44
N ARG A 273 -21.04 15.02 -5.97
CA ARG A 273 -19.83 15.60 -5.34
C ARG A 273 -19.96 16.03 -3.89
N ARG A 274 -21.07 16.65 -3.51
CA ARG A 274 -21.19 17.31 -2.20
C ARG A 274 -21.41 16.30 -1.09
N ASP A 275 -22.35 15.39 -1.26
CA ASP A 275 -22.73 14.44 -0.23
C ASP A 275 -21.56 13.50 0.08
N TYR A 276 -20.87 13.01 -0.96
CA TYR A 276 -19.71 12.15 -0.78
C TYR A 276 -18.54 12.89 -0.10
N TRP A 277 -18.29 14.14 -0.50
CA TRP A 277 -17.27 14.97 0.14
C TRP A 277 -17.55 15.18 1.63
N ASP A 278 -18.77 15.55 1.99
CA ASP A 278 -19.17 15.79 3.38
C ASP A 278 -19.07 14.49 4.21
N TYR A 279 -19.47 13.35 3.63
CA TYR A 279 -19.31 12.02 4.21
C TYR A 279 -17.84 11.67 4.48
N ALA A 280 -16.99 11.68 3.45
CA ALA A 280 -15.61 11.23 3.54
C ALA A 280 -14.80 12.13 4.50
N THR A 281 -15.01 13.45 4.44
CA THR A 281 -14.31 14.38 5.33
C THR A 281 -14.79 14.26 6.78
N ALA A 282 -16.07 13.99 7.03
CA ALA A 282 -16.58 13.73 8.38
C ALA A 282 -16.01 12.42 8.96
N LEU A 283 -15.89 11.36 8.15
CA LEU A 283 -15.27 10.10 8.57
C LEU A 283 -13.81 10.29 9.01
N VAL A 284 -13.03 11.01 8.21
CA VAL A 284 -11.62 11.32 8.53
C VAL A 284 -11.53 12.23 9.74
N ALA A 285 -12.37 13.27 9.84
CA ALA A 285 -12.42 14.14 11.01
C ALA A 285 -12.73 13.35 12.30
N GLY A 286 -13.66 12.40 12.24
CA GLY A 286 -13.98 11.50 13.36
C GLY A 286 -12.79 10.61 13.75
N THR A 287 -12.05 10.08 12.77
CA THR A 287 -10.80 9.33 13.02
C THR A 287 -9.77 10.20 13.75
N LEU A 288 -9.53 11.41 13.25
CA LEU A 288 -8.55 12.33 13.83
C LEU A 288 -8.95 12.80 15.23
N GLN A 289 -10.24 13.06 15.45
CA GLN A 289 -10.79 13.42 16.75
C GLN A 289 -10.60 12.32 17.79
N ARG A 290 -10.85 11.05 17.44
CA ARG A 290 -10.61 9.89 18.34
C ARG A 290 -9.16 9.78 18.78
N THR A 291 -8.22 10.21 17.93
CA THR A 291 -6.77 10.17 18.20
C THR A 291 -6.21 11.49 18.74
N ALA A 292 -7.03 12.54 18.91
CA ALA A 292 -6.53 13.90 19.19
C ALA A 292 -5.81 14.04 20.55
N THR A 293 -6.20 13.23 21.55
CA THR A 293 -5.59 13.20 22.89
C THR A 293 -4.63 12.02 23.08
N THR A 294 -4.48 11.18 22.06
CA THR A 294 -3.57 10.04 22.08
C THR A 294 -2.14 10.53 21.92
N ASP A 295 -1.25 10.09 22.79
CA ASP A 295 0.19 10.28 22.58
C ASP A 295 0.63 9.29 21.49
N VAL A 296 0.84 9.78 20.27
CA VAL A 296 1.15 8.93 19.12
C VAL A 296 2.64 8.68 19.04
N ARG A 297 3.04 7.42 18.85
CA ARG A 297 4.43 7.05 18.54
C ARG A 297 4.54 6.13 17.35
N LEU A 298 5.69 6.18 16.69
CA LEU A 298 6.07 5.19 15.67
C LEU A 298 6.72 4.00 16.36
N ALA A 299 6.27 2.80 16.02
CA ALA A 299 6.78 1.56 16.58
C ALA A 299 6.97 0.50 15.50
N ARG A 300 7.72 -0.55 15.83
CA ARG A 300 7.79 -1.74 14.98
C ARG A 300 6.42 -2.43 15.01
N CYS A 301 5.88 -2.74 13.83
CA CYS A 301 4.56 -3.40 13.70
C CYS A 301 4.51 -4.78 14.37
N LEU A 302 5.63 -5.51 14.35
CA LEU A 302 5.79 -6.76 15.05
C LEU A 302 6.52 -6.52 16.35
N ASP A 303 5.82 -6.68 17.46
CA ASP A 303 6.43 -6.86 18.77
C ASP A 303 6.93 -8.31 18.95
N ASP A 304 7.44 -8.61 20.14
CA ASP A 304 8.03 -9.91 20.46
C ASP A 304 6.99 -11.05 20.31
N ASP A 305 5.73 -10.79 20.68
CA ASP A 305 4.64 -11.77 20.58
C ASP A 305 4.27 -12.05 19.11
N ALA A 306 4.08 -11.01 18.30
CA ALA A 306 3.81 -11.20 16.87
C ALA A 306 5.00 -11.86 16.15
N SER A 307 6.23 -11.56 16.58
CA SER A 307 7.44 -12.23 16.10
C SER A 307 7.49 -13.71 16.48
N ALA A 308 7.02 -14.07 17.68
CA ALA A 308 6.88 -15.45 18.11
C ALA A 308 5.82 -16.21 17.29
N LEU A 309 4.67 -15.58 17.01
CA LEU A 309 3.63 -16.14 16.13
C LEU A 309 4.15 -16.42 14.72
N LEU A 310 4.86 -15.47 14.12
CA LEU A 310 5.51 -15.67 12.81
C LEU A 310 6.52 -16.80 12.82
N SER A 311 7.27 -16.95 13.90
CA SER A 311 8.24 -18.03 14.06
C SER A 311 7.56 -19.38 14.17
N ARG A 312 6.43 -19.47 14.90
CA ARG A 312 5.57 -20.66 14.95
C ARG A 312 5.01 -21.01 13.59
N TRP A 313 4.41 -20.03 12.90
CA TRP A 313 3.87 -20.21 11.55
C TRP A 313 4.92 -20.78 10.58
N ARG A 314 6.12 -20.20 10.54
CA ARG A 314 7.20 -20.67 9.65
C ARG A 314 7.59 -22.12 9.89
N ARG A 315 7.50 -22.63 11.12
CA ARG A 315 7.80 -24.04 11.45
C ARG A 315 6.78 -25.02 10.89
N LEU A 316 5.54 -24.58 10.64
CA LEU A 316 4.51 -25.41 9.98
C LEU A 316 4.86 -25.70 8.52
N ALA A 317 5.73 -24.86 7.93
CA ALA A 317 6.17 -24.96 6.53
C ALA A 317 4.98 -25.09 5.55
N ILE A 318 3.93 -24.32 5.80
CA ILE A 318 2.77 -24.17 4.93
C ILE A 318 3.04 -22.97 4.03
N ASP A 319 2.92 -23.19 2.72
CA ASP A 319 3.02 -22.12 1.74
C ASP A 319 1.62 -21.59 1.44
N LEU A 320 1.41 -20.30 1.69
CA LEU A 320 0.19 -19.60 1.31
C LEU A 320 0.45 -18.84 0.00
N PRO A 321 -0.52 -18.79 -0.92
CA PRO A 321 -0.49 -17.79 -1.96
C PRO A 321 -0.64 -16.42 -1.29
N ILE A 322 0.47 -15.68 -1.18
CA ILE A 322 0.55 -14.30 -0.67
C ILE A 322 0.85 -13.39 -1.84
#